data_AF-A0A9Q1B5M1-F1
#
_entry.id   AF-A0A9Q1B5M1-F1
#
_cell.length_a   1.000
_cell.length_b   1.000
_cell.length_c   1.000
_cell.angle_alpha   90.00
_cell.angle_beta   90.00
_cell.angle_gamma   90.00
#
_symmetry.space_group_name_H-M   'P 1'
#
loop_
_entity.id
_entity.type
_entity.pdbx_description
1 polymer ?
#
loop_
_entity_poly.entity_id
_entity_poly.type
_entity_poly.pdbx_seq_one_letter_code
_entity_poly.pdbx_strand_id
1 'polypeptide(L)'
;MSETGGDGERLVPPACEGTSSLRAYPTMPVWVVEDHHDVLPFIYRAIGSKHLPADNISFIHLDSHPDLLIPVNMPADTVFDKEALFSELSIENWIMPAVYAGHFSQVVWLHPPWAQQMQEGIHHFLVGKDTSTTTIR
;
A
#
# COMPACT_ATOMS: atom_id res chain seq x y z
N MET A 1 -19.59 -51.46 27.33
CA MET A 1 -20.65 -50.64 27.95
C MET A 1 -20.06 -50.21 29.29
N SER A 2 -19.78 -48.96 29.58
CA SER A 2 -20.34 -47.70 29.08
C SER A 2 -19.39 -46.56 29.45
N GLU A 3 -19.43 -45.52 28.64
CA GLU A 3 -18.62 -44.31 28.62
C GLU A 3 -18.76 -43.45 29.89
N THR A 4 -17.68 -42.78 30.28
CA THR A 4 -17.74 -41.57 31.12
C THR A 4 -17.02 -40.46 30.38
N GLY A 5 -17.80 -39.44 30.00
CA GLY A 5 -17.43 -38.34 29.12
C GLY A 5 -16.35 -37.42 29.69
N GLY A 6 -15.46 -36.99 28.81
CA GLY A 6 -14.65 -35.80 28.99
C GLY A 6 -15.33 -34.64 28.27
N ASP A 7 -15.78 -33.65 29.03
CA ASP A 7 -16.24 -32.37 28.50
C ASP A 7 -15.03 -31.62 27.91
N GLY A 8 -14.86 -31.77 26.60
CA GLY A 8 -13.95 -30.93 25.83
C GLY A 8 -14.56 -29.55 25.67
N GLU A 9 -14.16 -28.61 26.53
CA GLU A 9 -14.41 -27.18 26.31
C GLU A 9 -13.81 -26.79 24.95
N ARG A 10 -14.71 -26.57 24.00
CA ARG A 10 -14.39 -26.06 22.68
C ARG A 10 -13.96 -24.61 22.84
N LEU A 11 -12.66 -24.35 22.76
CA LEU A 11 -12.10 -23.00 22.61
C LEU A 11 -12.78 -22.34 21.41
N VAL A 12 -13.70 -21.42 21.69
CA VAL A 12 -14.31 -20.54 20.69
C VAL A 12 -13.22 -19.53 20.33
N PRO A 13 -12.74 -19.48 19.07
CA PRO A 13 -11.82 -18.42 18.68
C PRO A 13 -12.51 -17.06 18.89
N PRO A 14 -11.77 -16.02 19.33
CA PRO A 14 -12.35 -14.69 19.47
C PRO A 14 -12.98 -14.29 18.14
N ALA A 15 -14.23 -13.84 18.20
CA ALA A 15 -14.95 -13.31 17.05
C ALA A 15 -14.08 -12.23 16.41
N CYS A 16 -13.82 -12.39 15.11
CA CYS A 16 -13.12 -11.41 14.29
C CYS A 16 -13.84 -10.06 14.49
N GLU A 17 -13.16 -9.10 15.11
CA GLU A 17 -13.67 -7.74 15.25
C GLU A 17 -14.08 -7.22 13.87
N GLY A 18 -15.27 -6.64 13.80
CA GLY A 18 -16.02 -6.47 12.57
C GLY A 18 -15.25 -5.79 11.46
N THR A 19 -15.16 -6.46 10.31
CA THR A 19 -14.83 -5.80 9.05
C THR A 19 -15.91 -4.77 8.77
N SER A 20 -15.65 -3.50 9.08
CA SER A 20 -16.57 -2.44 8.69
C SER A 20 -16.64 -2.45 7.16
N SER A 21 -17.82 -2.75 6.60
CA SER A 21 -18.02 -2.83 5.16
C SER A 21 -17.53 -1.55 4.48
N LEU A 22 -16.76 -1.70 3.40
CA LEU A 22 -16.32 -0.56 2.61
C LEU A 22 -17.53 0.20 2.06
N ARG A 23 -17.39 1.53 2.01
CA ARG A 23 -18.34 2.42 1.35
C ARG A 23 -18.15 2.36 -0.15
N ALA A 24 -19.24 2.52 -0.89
CA ALA A 24 -19.21 2.64 -2.34
C ALA A 24 -19.40 4.12 -2.73
N TYR A 25 -18.67 4.55 -3.76
CA TYR A 25 -19.00 5.80 -4.43
C TYR A 25 -20.27 5.59 -5.28
N PRO A 26 -21.17 6.59 -5.40
CA PRO A 26 -22.32 6.51 -6.28
C PRO A 26 -21.94 6.30 -7.76
N THR A 27 -20.77 6.80 -8.15
CA THR A 27 -20.18 6.69 -9.49
C THR A 27 -18.68 6.46 -9.36
N MET A 28 -18.04 5.97 -10.43
CA MET A 28 -16.57 5.81 -10.46
C MET A 28 -15.89 7.16 -10.13
N PRO A 29 -15.05 7.25 -9.09
CA PRO A 29 -14.29 8.46 -8.80
C PRO A 29 -13.18 8.64 -9.84
N VAL A 30 -13.01 9.86 -10.34
CA VAL A 30 -11.95 10.23 -11.29
C VAL A 30 -11.27 11.49 -10.78
N TRP A 31 -9.94 11.48 -10.78
CA TRP A 31 -9.11 12.61 -10.34
C TRP A 31 -8.14 12.95 -11.46
N VAL A 32 -7.93 14.25 -11.67
CA VAL A 32 -6.89 14.79 -12.55
C VAL A 32 -5.92 15.53 -11.66
N VAL A 33 -4.64 15.22 -11.81
CA VAL A 33 -3.54 15.77 -11.02
C VAL A 33 -2.46 16.28 -11.98
N GLU A 34 -1.63 17.20 -11.50
CA GLU A 34 -0.53 17.74 -12.30
C GLU A 34 0.65 16.76 -12.28
N ASP A 35 1.20 16.48 -11.09
CA ASP A 35 2.30 15.55 -10.91
C ASP A 35 1.83 14.16 -10.48
N HIS A 36 2.62 13.12 -10.74
CA HIS A 36 2.23 11.73 -10.42
C HIS A 36 1.96 11.52 -8.93
N HIS A 37 2.79 12.11 -8.07
CA HIS A 37 2.71 11.95 -6.62
C HIS A 37 1.50 12.68 -6.00
N ASP A 38 0.91 13.67 -6.69
CA ASP A 38 -0.29 14.40 -6.24
C ASP A 38 -1.55 13.52 -6.18
N VAL A 39 -1.49 12.27 -6.66
CA VAL A 39 -2.57 11.29 -6.50
C VAL A 39 -2.70 10.79 -5.05
N LEU A 40 -1.61 10.79 -4.28
CA LEU A 40 -1.54 10.14 -2.97
C LEU A 40 -2.56 10.72 -1.94
N PRO A 41 -2.79 12.04 -1.86
CA PRO A 41 -3.87 12.61 -1.04
C PRO A 41 -5.26 12.02 -1.31
N PHE A 42 -5.59 11.71 -2.58
CA PHE A 42 -6.89 11.15 -2.95
C PHE A 42 -7.02 9.68 -2.55
N ILE A 43 -5.93 8.91 -2.68
CA ILE A 43 -5.85 7.53 -2.20
C ILE A 43 -6.01 7.50 -0.68
N TYR A 44 -5.27 8.34 0.05
CA TYR A 44 -5.34 8.41 1.52
C TYR A 44 -6.72 8.86 2.00
N ARG A 45 -7.37 9.77 1.27
CA ARG A 45 -8.76 10.16 1.54
C ARG A 45 -9.72 9.00 1.32
N ALA A 46 -9.55 8.21 0.25
CA ALA A 46 -10.40 7.04 -0.01
C ALA A 46 -10.23 5.97 1.07
N ILE A 47 -9.01 5.74 1.56
CA ILE A 47 -8.71 4.88 2.72
C ILE A 47 -9.39 5.42 3.99
N GLY A 48 -9.12 6.67 4.36
CA GLY A 48 -9.64 7.28 5.59
C GLY A 48 -11.17 7.41 5.61
N SER A 49 -11.79 7.53 4.43
CA SER A 49 -13.27 7.54 4.29
C SER A 49 -13.88 6.15 4.10
N LYS A 50 -13.07 5.09 4.20
CA LYS A 50 -13.45 3.67 4.09
C LYS A 50 -14.03 3.28 2.72
N HIS A 51 -13.66 3.97 1.65
CA HIS A 51 -13.95 3.54 0.28
C HIS A 51 -12.89 2.59 -0.26
N LEU A 52 -11.67 2.67 0.27
CA LEU A 52 -10.62 1.67 0.11
C LEU A 52 -10.32 1.02 1.46
N PRO A 53 -9.87 -0.25 1.48
CA PRO A 53 -9.35 -0.87 2.70
C PRO A 53 -8.07 -0.16 3.17
N ALA A 54 -7.68 -0.37 4.43
CA ALA A 54 -6.47 0.22 4.99
C ALA A 54 -5.18 -0.42 4.45
N ASP A 55 -5.26 -1.67 4.05
CA ASP A 55 -4.17 -2.50 3.55
C ASP A 55 -4.64 -3.38 2.38
N ASN A 56 -3.71 -4.15 1.82
CA ASN A 56 -3.99 -5.13 0.77
C ASN A 56 -4.65 -4.54 -0.49
N ILE A 57 -4.31 -3.29 -0.83
CA ILE A 57 -4.73 -2.65 -2.08
C ILE A 57 -3.83 -3.14 -3.22
N SER A 58 -4.45 -3.53 -4.33
CA SER A 58 -3.76 -3.74 -5.62
C SER A 58 -3.77 -2.44 -6.40
N PHE A 59 -2.58 -1.95 -6.77
CA PHE A 59 -2.40 -0.72 -7.54
C PHE A 59 -1.95 -1.04 -8.97
N ILE A 60 -2.59 -0.42 -9.95
CA ILE A 60 -2.25 -0.59 -11.37
C ILE A 60 -1.74 0.75 -11.90
N HIS A 61 -0.51 0.76 -12.39
CA HIS A 61 0.18 1.95 -12.89
C HIS A 61 0.43 1.80 -14.40
N LEU A 62 -0.16 2.68 -15.20
CA LEU A 62 0.02 2.71 -16.66
C LEU A 62 0.90 3.91 -17.00
N ASP A 63 2.18 3.65 -17.24
CA ASP A 63 3.16 4.70 -17.51
C ASP A 63 4.38 4.11 -18.21
N SER A 64 5.18 4.95 -18.87
CA SER A 64 6.51 4.56 -19.36
C SER A 64 7.57 4.49 -18.27
N HIS A 65 7.29 4.98 -17.06
CA HIS A 65 8.17 4.91 -15.90
C HIS A 65 7.53 4.06 -14.78
N PRO A 66 8.33 3.33 -14.00
CA PRO A 66 7.77 2.47 -12.95
C PRO A 66 7.37 3.26 -11.69
N ASP A 67 7.93 4.45 -11.47
CA ASP A 67 7.77 5.28 -10.25
C ASP A 67 8.06 4.55 -8.93
N LEU A 68 8.93 3.53 -9.00
CA LEU A 68 9.32 2.68 -7.87
C LEU A 68 10.62 3.13 -7.19
N LEU A 69 11.11 4.36 -7.42
CA LEU A 69 12.29 4.82 -6.68
C LEU A 69 11.94 5.06 -5.21
N ILE A 70 12.96 4.95 -4.35
CA ILE A 70 12.86 5.23 -2.93
C ILE A 70 13.67 6.51 -2.65
N PRO A 71 13.10 7.52 -1.96
CA PRO A 71 13.84 8.71 -1.57
C PRO A 71 15.08 8.34 -0.73
N VAL A 72 16.28 8.64 -1.25
CA VAL A 72 17.55 8.10 -0.71
C VAL A 72 17.81 8.53 0.74
N ASN A 73 17.39 9.73 1.13
CA ASN A 73 17.70 10.31 2.43
C ASN A 73 16.50 10.47 3.36
N MET A 74 15.30 10.02 2.95
CA MET A 74 14.10 10.19 3.76
C MET A 74 14.12 9.22 4.95
N PRO A 75 14.03 9.72 6.20
CA PRO A 75 13.84 8.86 7.37
C PRO A 75 12.61 7.96 7.19
N ALA A 76 12.71 6.68 7.55
CA ALA A 76 11.59 5.76 7.32
C ALA A 76 10.32 6.17 8.08
N ASP A 77 10.48 6.79 9.25
CA ASP A 77 9.35 7.21 10.08
C ASP A 77 8.55 8.38 9.45
N THR A 78 9.16 9.12 8.51
CA THR A 78 8.49 10.18 7.73
C THR A 78 7.28 9.65 6.97
N VAL A 79 7.27 8.38 6.56
CA VAL A 79 6.14 7.78 5.84
C VAL A 79 4.83 7.83 6.64
N PHE A 80 4.90 7.89 7.96
CA PHE A 80 3.72 7.95 8.84
C PHE A 80 3.30 9.37 9.20
N ASP A 81 4.08 10.39 8.81
CA ASP A 81 3.70 11.79 8.90
C ASP A 81 3.30 12.27 7.50
N LYS A 82 1.99 12.46 7.29
CA LYS A 82 1.43 12.83 5.99
C LYS A 82 2.04 14.10 5.42
N GLU A 83 2.21 15.14 6.24
CA GLU A 83 2.67 16.45 5.75
C GLU A 83 4.16 16.39 5.38
N ALA A 84 4.95 15.77 6.25
CA ALA A 84 6.38 15.57 6.00
C ALA A 84 6.61 14.64 4.79
N LEU A 85 5.86 13.54 4.69
CA LEU A 85 5.92 12.62 3.55
C LEU A 85 5.70 13.37 2.25
N PHE A 86 4.60 14.12 2.11
CA PHE A 86 4.26 14.77 0.85
C PHE A 86 5.31 15.80 0.41
N SER A 87 6.05 16.40 1.35
CA SER A 87 7.15 17.31 1.02
C SER A 87 8.43 16.60 0.52
N GLU A 88 8.56 15.29 0.74
CA GLU A 88 9.72 14.49 0.33
C GLU A 88 9.50 13.70 -0.98
N LEU A 89 8.26 13.69 -1.49
CA LEU A 89 7.90 12.96 -2.70
C LEU A 89 8.15 13.78 -3.97
N SER A 90 8.37 13.07 -5.07
CA SER A 90 8.52 13.57 -6.43
C SER A 90 7.83 12.60 -7.38
N ILE A 91 7.77 12.97 -8.66
CA ILE A 91 7.09 12.21 -9.73
C ILE A 91 7.55 10.74 -9.82
N GLU A 92 8.78 10.42 -9.44
CA GLU A 92 9.40 9.12 -9.66
C GLU A 92 9.51 8.21 -8.41
N ASN A 93 9.16 8.70 -7.21
CA ASN A 93 9.55 8.06 -5.94
C ASN A 93 8.40 7.89 -4.92
N TRP A 94 7.15 7.92 -5.37
CA TRP A 94 5.97 8.03 -4.51
C TRP A 94 5.27 6.70 -4.21
N ILE A 95 5.43 5.67 -5.05
CA ILE A 95 4.74 4.38 -4.89
C ILE A 95 5.33 3.58 -3.71
N MET A 96 6.66 3.51 -3.62
CA MET A 96 7.33 2.68 -2.60
C MET A 96 7.07 3.13 -1.15
N PRO A 97 6.99 4.44 -0.84
CA PRO A 97 6.51 4.88 0.47
C PRO A 97 5.11 4.37 0.82
N ALA A 98 4.18 4.30 -0.14
CA ALA A 98 2.83 3.75 0.10
C ALA A 98 2.82 2.22 0.26
N VAL A 99 3.77 1.51 -0.37
CA VAL A 99 4.03 0.08 -0.11
C VAL A 99 4.57 -0.10 1.31
N TYR A 100 5.57 0.69 1.72
CA TYR A 100 6.14 0.62 3.06
C TYR A 100 5.12 0.98 4.17
N ALA A 101 4.23 1.94 3.91
CA ALA A 101 3.10 2.25 4.80
C ALA A 101 2.10 1.09 4.97
N GLY A 102 2.21 0.04 4.15
CA GLY A 102 1.34 -1.15 4.18
C GLY A 102 0.03 -1.01 3.40
N HIS A 103 -0.18 0.11 2.69
CA HIS A 103 -1.40 0.33 1.91
C HIS A 103 -1.43 -0.56 0.66
N PHE A 104 -0.35 -0.55 -0.11
CA PHE A 104 -0.23 -1.34 -1.34
C PHE A 104 0.46 -2.67 -1.06
N SER A 105 -0.19 -3.76 -1.47
CA SER A 105 0.38 -5.12 -1.40
C SER A 105 0.91 -5.61 -2.73
N GLN A 106 0.38 -5.07 -3.82
CA GLN A 106 0.71 -5.45 -5.18
C GLN A 106 0.71 -4.20 -6.06
N VAL A 107 1.77 -4.04 -6.84
CA VAL A 107 1.88 -2.99 -7.86
C VAL A 107 2.05 -3.67 -9.21
N VAL A 108 1.13 -3.39 -10.13
CA VAL A 108 1.19 -3.87 -11.51
C VAL A 108 1.55 -2.69 -12.40
N TRP A 109 2.77 -2.70 -12.95
CA TRP A 109 3.23 -1.69 -13.89
C TRP A 109 2.99 -2.19 -15.32
N LEU A 110 2.11 -1.51 -16.06
CA LEU A 110 1.86 -1.75 -17.47
C LEU A 110 2.56 -0.65 -18.26
N HIS A 111 3.56 -1.05 -19.02
CA HIS A 111 4.42 -0.12 -19.75
C HIS A 111 4.50 -0.47 -21.24
N PRO A 112 4.82 0.50 -22.10
CA PRO A 112 5.05 0.23 -23.50
C PRO A 112 6.34 -0.59 -23.72
N PRO A 113 6.49 -1.29 -24.86
CA PRO A 113 7.64 -2.18 -25.12
C PRO A 113 9.01 -1.50 -25.12
N TRP A 114 9.07 -0.16 -25.25
CA TRP A 114 10.30 0.62 -25.25
C TRP A 114 10.74 1.07 -23.84
N ALA A 115 9.88 0.99 -22.83
CA ALA A 115 10.23 1.26 -21.45
C ALA A 115 10.96 0.04 -20.86
N GLN A 116 12.28 0.14 -20.68
CA GLN A 116 13.15 -0.99 -20.30
C GLN A 116 13.83 -0.78 -18.93
N GLN A 117 13.30 0.11 -18.08
CA GLN A 117 13.90 0.42 -16.77
C GLN A 117 13.93 -0.79 -15.81
N MET A 118 13.01 -1.75 -15.97
CA MET A 118 13.00 -3.01 -15.24
C MET A 118 12.63 -4.15 -16.19
N GLN A 119 13.11 -5.36 -15.90
CA GLN A 119 12.77 -6.54 -16.68
C GLN A 119 11.27 -6.89 -16.50
N GLU A 120 10.58 -7.29 -17.56
CA GLU A 120 9.21 -7.81 -17.45
C GLU A 120 9.17 -9.09 -16.60
N GLY A 121 8.19 -9.21 -15.71
CA GLY A 121 8.01 -10.39 -14.88
C GLY A 121 7.45 -10.09 -13.49
N ILE A 122 7.42 -11.12 -12.64
CA ILE A 122 7.04 -10.98 -11.24
C ILE A 122 8.29 -10.68 -10.43
N HIS A 123 8.27 -9.55 -9.73
CA HIS A 123 9.34 -9.13 -8.84
C HIS A 123 8.83 -9.12 -7.41
N HIS A 124 9.63 -9.62 -6.48
CA HIS A 124 9.35 -9.58 -5.05
C HIS A 124 10.31 -8.59 -4.40
N PHE A 125 9.76 -7.54 -3.80
CA PHE A 125 10.52 -6.53 -3.07
C PHE A 125 10.24 -6.64 -1.57
N LEU A 126 11.27 -6.35 -0.78
CA LEU A 126 11.12 -6.04 0.64
C LEU A 126 11.44 -4.57 0.80
N VAL A 127 10.52 -3.82 1.41
CA VAL A 127 10.68 -2.39 1.67
C VAL A 127 10.61 -2.19 3.17
N GLY A 128 11.56 -1.46 3.73
CA GLY A 128 11.73 -1.38 5.17
C GLY A 128 12.54 -0.19 5.65
N LYS A 129 12.63 -0.07 6.97
CA LYS A 129 13.60 0.82 7.61
C LYS A 129 14.95 0.13 7.67
N ASP A 130 15.96 0.72 7.07
CA ASP A 130 17.34 0.30 7.27
C ASP A 130 17.79 0.74 8.68
N THR A 131 18.20 -0.21 9.51
CA THR A 131 18.60 0.06 10.89
C THR A 131 19.92 0.82 11.01
N SER A 132 20.76 0.79 9.97
CA SER A 132 22.05 1.49 9.95
C SER A 132 21.93 2.96 9.58
N THR A 133 21.04 3.30 8.65
CA THR A 133 20.84 4.67 8.16
C THR A 133 19.57 5.32 8.71
N THR A 134 18.63 4.54 9.25
CA THR A 134 17.27 4.92 9.68
C THR A 134 16.33 5.38 8.56
N THR A 135 16.77 5.31 7.31
CA THR A 135 16.01 5.69 6.12
C THR A 135 15.19 4.54 5.57
N ILE A 136 14.20 4.84 4.72
CA ILE A 136 13.50 3.82 3.93
C ILE A 136 14.45 3.21 2.88
N ARG A 137 14.36 1.89 2.67
CA ARG A 137 15.11 1.10 1.68
C ARG A 137 14.26 -0.02 1.10
#